data_AF-A0A381WSU4-F1
#
_entry.id   AF-A0A381WSU4-F1
#
_cell.length_a   1.000
_cell.length_b   1.000
_cell.length_c   1.000
_cell.angle_alpha   90.00
_cell.angle_beta   90.00
_cell.angle_gamma   90.00
#
_symmetry.space_group_name_H-M   'P 1'
#
loop_
_entity.id
_entity.type
_entity.pdbx_description
1 polymer ?
#
loop_
_entity_poly.entity_id
_entity_poly.type
_entity_poly.pdbx_seq_one_letter_code
_entity_poly.pdbx_strand_id
1 'polypeptide(L)' 'MGGREGLVDTAVRTSRSGYMQRRLINALEDLRVKYDGTVRNTANTVVQFTYGEDSIDPTKSKFGNAIDIDRLIEDAKGGK' A
#
# COMPACT_ATOMS: atom_id res chain seq x y z
N MET A 1 -3.56 -23.27 -32.89
CA MET A 1 -2.40 -22.40 -32.57
C MET A 1 -2.75 -21.59 -31.33
N GLY A 2 -2.31 -21.97 -30.10
CA GLY A 2 -2.73 -21.23 -28.89
C GLY A 2 -2.02 -21.56 -27.57
N GLY A 3 -1.42 -22.75 -27.42
CA GLY A 3 -0.77 -23.13 -26.16
C GLY A 3 0.61 -22.49 -25.90
N ARG A 4 1.34 -22.09 -26.95
CA ARG A 4 2.68 -21.48 -26.80
C ARG A 4 2.63 -20.00 -26.47
N GLU A 5 1.56 -19.30 -26.87
CA GLU A 5 1.40 -17.87 -26.65
C GLU A 5 1.24 -17.54 -25.16
N GLY A 6 0.46 -18.35 -24.41
CA GLY A 6 0.32 -18.20 -22.96
C GLY A 6 1.60 -18.46 -22.17
N LEU A 7 2.44 -19.41 -22.61
CA LEU A 7 3.75 -19.67 -22.00
C LEU A 7 4.72 -18.50 -22.23
N VAL A 8 4.71 -17.95 -23.45
CA VAL A 8 5.54 -16.79 -23.81
C VAL A 8 5.07 -15.52 -23.09
N ASP A 9 3.77 -15.23 -23.06
CA ASP A 9 3.22 -14.03 -22.40
C ASP A 9 3.50 -14.05 -20.88
N THR A 10 3.33 -15.22 -20.24
CA THR A 10 3.66 -15.38 -18.82
C THR A 10 5.15 -15.13 -18.55
N ALA A 11 6.03 -15.66 -19.40
CA ALA A 11 7.48 -15.46 -19.24
C ALA A 11 7.90 -13.99 -19.44
N VAL A 12 7.28 -13.29 -20.39
CA VAL A 12 7.59 -11.87 -20.69
C VAL A 12 7.06 -10.94 -19.60
N ARG A 13 5.88 -11.23 -19.03
CA ARG A 13 5.28 -10.38 -17.98
C ARG A 13 6.15 -10.24 -16.76
N THR A 14 6.83 -11.31 -16.34
CA THR A 14 7.70 -11.32 -15.15
C THR A 14 8.83 -10.30 -15.26
N SER A 15 9.51 -10.24 -16.40
CA SER A 15 10.64 -9.32 -16.61
C SER A 15 10.20 -7.87 -16.54
N ARG A 16 9.03 -7.55 -17.14
CA ARG A 16 8.51 -6.18 -17.16
C ARG A 16 7.96 -5.74 -15.80
N SER A 17 7.18 -6.60 -15.14
CA SER A 17 6.63 -6.30 -13.82
C SER A 17 7.74 -6.19 -12.77
N GLY A 18 8.70 -7.12 -12.77
CA GLY A 18 9.81 -7.13 -11.84
C GLY A 18 10.73 -5.91 -11.99
N TYR A 19 11.04 -5.50 -13.24
CA TYR A 19 11.86 -4.31 -13.47
C TYR A 19 11.15 -3.02 -13.00
N MET A 20 9.85 -2.88 -13.27
CA MET A 20 9.06 -1.75 -12.78
C MET A 20 9.04 -1.74 -11.24
N GLN A 21 8.76 -2.88 -10.62
CA GLN A 21 8.74 -3.01 -9.17
C GLN A 21 10.10 -2.63 -8.56
N ARG A 22 11.21 -3.12 -9.09
CA ARG A 22 12.56 -2.79 -8.59
C ARG A 22 12.87 -1.29 -8.69
N ARG A 23 12.47 -0.64 -9.78
CA ARG A 23 12.65 0.81 -9.95
C ARG A 23 11.86 1.60 -8.90
N LEU A 24 10.63 1.18 -8.63
CA LEU A 24 9.77 1.83 -7.63
C LEU A 24 10.26 1.57 -6.20
N ILE A 25 10.70 0.36 -5.89
CA ILE A 25 11.27 0.01 -4.58
C ILE A 25 12.47 0.91 -4.27
N ASN A 26 13.45 0.94 -5.17
CA ASN A 26 14.66 1.75 -4.98
C ASN A 26 14.38 3.26 -4.91
N ALA A 27 13.28 3.73 -5.52
CA ALA A 27 12.89 5.14 -5.46
C ALA A 27 12.18 5.53 -4.16
N LEU A 28 11.51 4.57 -3.50
CA LEU A 28 10.64 4.82 -2.34
C LEU A 28 11.20 4.28 -1.03
N GLU A 29 12.30 3.51 -1.07
CA GLU A 29 12.87 2.81 0.10
C GLU A 29 13.29 3.73 1.25
N ASP A 30 13.59 4.98 0.94
CA ASP A 30 14.03 6.01 1.90
C ASP A 30 12.87 6.72 2.61
N LEU A 31 11.62 6.54 2.15
CA LEU A 31 10.47 7.22 2.73
C LEU A 31 10.11 6.61 4.10
N ARG A 32 9.93 7.48 5.11
CA ARG A 32 9.55 7.07 6.46
C ARG A 32 8.51 8.02 7.04
N VAL A 33 7.56 7.45 7.80
CA VAL A 33 6.60 8.20 8.62
C VAL A 33 7.31 8.69 9.88
N LYS A 34 7.26 9.99 10.16
CA LYS A 34 7.80 10.61 11.37
C LYS A 34 6.73 10.66 12.47
N TYR A 35 7.15 10.97 13.70
CA TYR A 35 6.25 11.02 14.87
C TYR A 35 5.11 12.04 14.75
N ASP A 36 5.28 13.04 13.89
CA ASP A 36 4.25 14.05 13.59
C ASP A 36 3.25 13.62 12.51
N GLY A 37 3.31 12.37 12.04
CA GLY A 37 2.43 11.83 11.01
C GLY A 37 2.83 12.20 9.58
N THR A 38 3.90 12.98 9.39
CA THR A 38 4.40 13.37 8.06
C THR A 38 5.26 12.26 7.44
N VAL A 39 5.19 12.09 6.12
CA VAL A 39 6.11 11.21 5.37
C VAL A 39 7.28 12.03 4.87
N ARG A 40 8.51 11.66 5.26
CA ARG A 40 9.73 12.37 4.88
C ARG A 40 10.76 11.43 4.27
N ASN A 41 11.59 11.98 3.39
CA ASN A 41 12.80 11.31 2.90
C ASN A 41 13.97 11.47 3.89
N THR A 42 15.12 10.89 3.56
CA THR A 42 16.36 10.96 4.35
C THR A 42 16.90 12.39 4.50
N ALA A 43 16.61 13.29 3.56
CA ALA A 43 16.97 14.71 3.61
C ALA A 43 15.98 15.58 4.42
N ASN A 44 15.02 14.96 5.13
CA ASN A 44 13.92 15.61 5.86
C ASN A 44 12.99 16.46 4.99
N THR A 45 13.02 16.31 3.67
CA THR A 45 12.00 16.87 2.78
C THR A 45 10.67 16.18 3.03
N VAL A 46 9.62 16.97 3.26
CA VAL A 46 8.25 16.47 3.43
C VAL A 46 7.69 16.09 2.06
N VAL A 47 7.30 14.82 1.92
CA VAL A 47 6.66 14.27 0.73
C VAL A 47 5.14 14.26 0.89
N GLN A 48 4.65 13.93 2.09
CA GLN A 48 3.24 14.04 2.47
C GLN A 48 3.12 14.66 3.86
N PHE A 49 2.17 15.59 4.04
CA PHE A 49 1.89 16.21 5.33
C PHE A 49 1.16 15.27 6.29
N THR A 50 0.29 14.41 5.76
CA THR A 50 -0.42 13.37 6.51
C THR A 50 -0.27 12.06 5.76
N TYR A 51 0.24 11.01 6.43
CA TYR A 51 0.36 9.68 5.83
C TYR A 51 -0.99 9.20 5.32
N GLY A 52 -1.10 8.86 4.03
CA GLY A 52 -2.34 8.31 3.47
C GLY A 52 -3.57 9.22 3.55
N GLU A 53 -3.39 10.52 3.84
CA GLU A 53 -4.45 11.51 4.11
C GLU A 53 -5.28 11.28 5.39
N ASP A 54 -5.38 10.04 5.87
CA ASP A 54 -6.14 9.64 7.06
C ASP A 54 -5.27 9.11 8.22
N SER A 55 -3.95 8.98 8.01
CA SER A 55 -2.97 8.38 8.95
C SER A 55 -3.22 6.91 9.28
N ILE A 56 -3.95 6.18 8.42
CA ILE A 56 -4.34 4.80 8.71
C ILE A 56 -3.49 3.83 7.91
N ASP A 57 -2.93 2.87 8.63
CA ASP A 57 -2.16 1.79 8.02
C ASP A 57 -3.15 0.87 7.27
N PRO A 58 -3.00 0.68 5.95
CA PRO A 58 -3.89 -0.16 5.17
C PRO A 58 -3.94 -1.61 5.66
N THR A 59 -2.87 -2.11 6.31
CA THR A 59 -2.85 -3.46 6.91
C THR A 59 -3.72 -3.59 8.16
N LYS A 60 -4.04 -2.46 8.81
CA LYS A 60 -4.92 -2.36 9.98
C LYS A 60 -6.33 -1.88 9.61
N SER A 61 -6.50 -1.34 8.41
CA SER A 61 -7.78 -0.92 7.85
C SER A 61 -8.65 -2.11 7.47
N LYS A 62 -9.98 -1.94 7.44
CA LYS A 62 -10.90 -2.94 6.88
C LYS A 62 -11.16 -2.61 5.42
N PHE A 63 -10.49 -3.33 4.52
CA PHE A 63 -10.64 -3.16 3.06
C PHE A 63 -10.45 -1.69 2.59
N GLY A 64 -9.54 -0.95 3.21
CA GLY A 64 -9.30 0.46 2.88
C GLY A 64 -10.24 1.46 3.57
N ASN A 65 -11.17 0.99 4.41
CA ASN A 65 -11.94 1.88 5.28
C ASN A 65 -11.17 2.20 6.55
N ALA A 66 -11.14 3.49 6.86
CA ALA A 66 -10.53 4.05 8.05
C ALA A 66 -11.03 3.39 9.35
N ILE A 67 -12.36 3.30 9.49
CA ILE A 67 -13.04 2.77 10.66
C ILE A 67 -14.22 1.92 10.19
N ASP A 68 -14.33 0.72 10.73
CA ASP A 68 -15.46 -0.18 10.50
C ASP A 68 -16.62 0.17 11.45
N ILE A 69 -17.45 1.13 11.03
CA ILE A 69 -18.53 1.68 11.86
C ILE A 69 -19.57 0.60 12.20
N ASP A 70 -19.91 -0.27 11.25
CA ASP A 70 -20.94 -1.29 11.44
C ASP A 70 -20.55 -2.28 12.54
N ARG A 71 -19.29 -2.75 12.51
CA ARG A 71 -18.75 -3.61 13.56
C ARG A 71 -18.64 -2.89 14.89
N LEU A 72 -18.21 -1.63 14.90
CA LEU A 72 -18.11 -0.84 16.12
C LEU A 72 -19.49 -0.69 16.79
N ILE A 73 -20.54 -0.48 15.99
CA ILE A 73 -21.92 -0.40 16.48
C ILE A 73 -22.41 -1.76 16.98
N GLU A 74 -22.06 -2.86 16.31
CA GLU A 74 -22.41 -4.21 16.73
C GLU A 74 -21.74 -4.57 18.07
N ASP A 75 -20.44 -4.33 18.21
CA ASP A 75 -19.68 -4.53 19.45
C ASP A 75 -20.26 -3.65 20.59
N ALA A 76 -20.58 -2.38 20.30
CA ALA A 76 -21.14 -1.45 21.29
C ALA A 76 -22.58 -1.79 21.71
N LYS A 77 -23.36 -2.44 20.84
CA LYS A 77 -24.72 -2.90 21.14
C LYS A 77 -24.76 -4.27 21.83
N GLY A 78 -23.61 -4.85 22.15
CA GLY A 78 -23.53 -6.15 22.83
C GLY A 78 -23.78 -7.32 21.89
N GLY A 79 -23.27 -7.24 20.66
CA GLY A 79 -23.07 -8.44 19.84
C GLY A 79 -22.34 -9.49 20.67
N LYS A 80 -22.86 -10.73 20.62
CA LYS A 80 -22.45 -11.88 21.46
C LYS A 80 -20.98 -11.91 21.88
#